data_AF-A0A285V0E1-F1
#
_entry.id   AF-A0A285V0E1-F1
#
_cell.length_a   1.000
_cell.length_b   1.000
_cell.length_c   1.000
_cell.angle_alpha   90.00
_cell.angle_beta   90.00
_cell.angle_gamma   90.00
#
_symmetry.space_group_name_H-M   'P 1'
#
loop_
_entity.id
_entity.type
_entity.pdbx_description
1 polymer ?
#
loop_
_entity_poly.entity_id
_entity_poly.type
_entity_poly.pdbx_seq_one_letter_code
_entity_poly.pdbx_strand_id
1 'polypeptide(L)'
;MAWIEYSKLGFCDALPEEIRGTIEMMAPQFLAEAWPVRFVALLSMLEEITAQVEEAGRPFVVNNWVIIVSGLLEHLPRDLSSPECLALMRHSALESFRQSAMRESPCVDQHDELLRSKYPQWSVVEDFLREYETWAAKQSLIKPH
;
A
#
# COMPACT_ATOMS: atom_id res chain seq x y z
N MET A 1 14.42 -8.71 17.74
CA MET A 1 14.55 -7.24 17.72
C MET A 1 13.75 -6.77 16.52
N ALA A 2 12.79 -5.87 16.68
CA ALA A 2 12.06 -5.28 15.54
C ALA A 2 13.01 -4.36 14.79
N TRP A 3 13.13 -4.54 13.47
CA TRP A 3 13.96 -3.71 12.61
C TRP A 3 13.07 -2.59 12.09
N ILE A 4 13.09 -1.43 12.77
CA ILE A 4 12.23 -0.30 12.41
C ILE A 4 12.99 0.64 11.49
N GLU A 5 12.43 0.89 10.30
CA GLU A 5 12.94 1.87 9.35
C GLU A 5 12.15 3.18 9.46
N TYR A 6 12.88 4.30 9.56
CA TYR A 6 12.37 5.65 9.39
C TYR A 6 13.13 6.34 8.27
N SER A 7 12.39 6.80 7.26
CA SER A 7 12.92 7.53 6.13
C SER A 7 11.78 8.35 5.56
N LYS A 8 12.01 9.67 5.47
CA LYS A 8 11.16 10.62 4.78
C LYS A 8 11.87 10.94 3.48
N LEU A 9 11.30 10.48 2.36
CA LEU A 9 11.85 10.66 1.02
C LEU A 9 11.27 11.89 0.33
N GLY A 10 10.36 12.61 1.01
CA GLY A 10 9.72 13.81 0.49
C GLY A 10 8.60 13.50 -0.50
N PHE A 11 8.14 12.24 -0.56
CA PHE A 11 7.07 11.85 -1.48
C PHE A 11 5.75 12.51 -1.12
N CYS A 12 5.36 12.47 0.15
CA CYS A 12 4.15 13.12 0.66
C CYS A 12 4.15 14.64 0.41
N ASP A 13 5.32 15.29 0.54
CA ASP A 13 5.47 16.73 0.31
C ASP A 13 5.24 17.12 -1.17
N ALA A 14 5.44 16.17 -2.10
CA ALA A 14 5.25 16.35 -3.54
C ALA A 14 3.83 16.00 -4.04
N LEU A 15 2.96 15.49 -3.17
CA LEU A 15 1.58 15.13 -3.53
C LEU A 15 0.67 16.37 -3.63
N PRO A 16 -0.42 16.28 -4.42
CA PRO A 16 -1.48 17.28 -4.41
C PRO A 16 -2.00 17.53 -2.99
N GLU A 17 -2.40 18.78 -2.70
CA GLU A 17 -2.80 19.21 -1.36
C GLU A 17 -3.92 18.37 -0.76
N GLU A 18 -4.89 17.96 -1.57
CA GLU A 18 -6.00 17.09 -1.15
C GLU A 18 -5.52 15.72 -0.64
N ILE A 19 -4.60 15.08 -1.37
CA ILE A 19 -4.05 13.77 -1.01
C ILE A 19 -3.13 13.91 0.20
N ARG A 20 -2.27 14.94 0.20
CA ARG A 20 -1.39 15.24 1.33
C ARG A 20 -2.19 15.50 2.60
N GLY A 21 -3.26 16.30 2.53
CA GLY A 21 -4.15 16.58 3.66
C GLY A 21 -4.83 15.33 4.21
N THR A 22 -5.19 14.38 3.33
CA THR A 22 -5.71 13.06 3.74
C THR A 22 -4.66 12.26 4.52
N ILE A 23 -3.43 12.20 4.02
CA ILE A 23 -2.32 11.49 4.67
C ILE A 23 -1.98 12.13 6.02
N GLU A 24 -1.88 13.45 6.08
CA GLU A 24 -1.57 14.20 7.30
C GLU A 24 -2.66 14.03 8.37
N MET A 25 -3.93 13.91 7.97
CA MET A 25 -5.05 13.64 8.88
C MET A 25 -5.03 12.20 9.42
N MET A 26 -4.69 11.23 8.58
CA MET A 26 -4.67 9.81 8.94
C MET A 26 -3.41 9.44 9.73
N ALA A 27 -2.25 10.01 9.42
CA ALA A 27 -0.97 9.61 9.97
C ALA A 27 -0.92 9.57 11.52
N PRO A 28 -1.44 10.55 12.27
CA PRO A 28 -1.47 10.49 13.73
C PRO A 28 -2.32 9.34 14.28
N GLN A 29 -3.45 9.05 13.63
CA GLN A 29 -4.35 7.96 14.03
C GLN A 29 -3.66 6.62 13.81
N PHE A 30 -3.05 6.43 12.64
CA PHE A 30 -2.30 5.22 12.33
C PHE A 30 -1.06 5.05 13.20
N LEU A 31 -0.37 6.14 13.57
CA LEU A 31 0.82 6.10 14.41
C LEU A 31 0.54 5.50 15.79
N ALA A 32 -0.65 5.75 16.35
CA ALA A 32 -1.07 5.22 17.64
C ALA A 32 -1.36 3.70 17.61
N GLU A 33 -1.62 3.15 16.44
CA GLU A 33 -2.06 1.76 16.26
C GLU A 33 -0.90 0.80 15.94
N ALA A 34 -1.13 -0.50 16.14
CA ALA A 34 -0.21 -1.56 15.73
C ALA A 34 -0.41 -1.97 14.26
N TRP A 35 0.62 -2.57 13.64
CA TRP A 35 0.58 -2.99 12.23
C TRP A 35 -0.65 -3.83 11.81
N PRO A 36 -1.10 -4.83 12.59
CA PRO A 36 -2.34 -5.55 12.28
C PRO A 36 -3.57 -4.64 12.12
N VAL A 37 -3.71 -3.64 13.00
CA VAL A 37 -4.85 -2.70 12.97
C VAL A 37 -4.73 -1.75 11.79
N ARG A 38 -3.53 -1.19 11.57
CA ARG A 38 -3.22 -0.34 10.41
C ARG A 38 -3.53 -1.07 9.10
N PHE A 39 -3.13 -2.34 9.01
CA PHE A 39 -3.32 -3.15 7.83
C PHE A 39 -4.80 -3.33 7.51
N VAL A 40 -5.58 -3.82 8.47
CA VAL A 40 -7.03 -4.03 8.29
C VAL A 40 -7.75 -2.74 7.93
N ALA A 41 -7.41 -1.62 8.56
CA ALA A 41 -7.99 -0.32 8.23
C ALA A 41 -7.72 0.08 6.77
N LEU A 42 -6.49 -0.12 6.27
CA LEU A 42 -6.14 0.19 4.88
C LEU A 42 -6.80 -0.77 3.89
N LEU A 43 -6.92 -2.06 4.21
CA LEU A 43 -7.65 -3.00 3.35
C LEU A 43 -9.13 -2.61 3.26
N SER A 44 -9.75 -2.33 4.40
CA SER A 44 -11.17 -1.95 4.48
C SER A 44 -11.42 -0.65 3.70
N MET A 45 -10.53 0.34 3.80
CA MET A 45 -10.59 1.56 3.00
C MET A 45 -10.59 1.26 1.50
N LEU A 46 -9.75 0.34 1.00
CA LEU A 46 -9.74 0.01 -0.42
C LEU A 46 -11.03 -0.68 -0.86
N GLU A 47 -11.51 -1.64 -0.07
CA GLU A 47 -12.78 -2.33 -0.32
C GLU A 47 -13.95 -1.34 -0.38
N GLU A 48 -14.04 -0.41 0.56
CA GLU A 48 -15.11 0.58 0.62
C GLU A 48 -15.10 1.54 -0.58
N ILE A 49 -13.92 2.03 -1.00
CA ILE A 49 -13.84 2.96 -2.14
C ILE A 49 -14.07 2.22 -3.46
N THR A 50 -13.58 0.98 -3.60
CA THR A 50 -13.79 0.17 -4.81
C THR A 50 -15.24 -0.29 -4.97
N ALA A 51 -15.97 -0.50 -3.87
CA ALA A 51 -17.40 -0.83 -3.89
C ALA A 51 -18.28 0.33 -4.37
N GLN A 52 -17.80 1.57 -4.30
CA GLN A 52 -18.54 2.77 -4.70
C GLN A 52 -18.31 3.18 -6.16
N VAL A 53 -17.44 2.49 -6.89
CA VAL A 53 -17.08 2.84 -8.27
C VAL A 53 -17.37 1.70 -9.24
N GLU A 54 -17.68 2.07 -10.48
CA GLU A 54 -17.77 1.11 -11.58
C GLU A 54 -16.41 0.47 -11.89
N GLU A 55 -16.42 -0.70 -12.52
CA GLU A 55 -15.19 -1.47 -12.80
C GLU A 55 -14.17 -0.67 -13.62
N ALA A 56 -14.62 0.16 -14.55
CA ALA A 56 -13.77 1.03 -15.36
C ALA A 56 -13.04 2.10 -14.52
N GLY A 57 -13.59 2.48 -13.36
CA GLY A 57 -13.00 3.45 -12.44
C GLY A 57 -12.04 2.84 -11.40
N ARG A 58 -12.11 1.52 -11.17
CA ARG A 58 -11.31 0.83 -10.14
C ARG A 58 -9.79 1.08 -10.26
N PRO A 59 -9.15 1.05 -11.44
CA PRO A 59 -7.70 1.26 -11.53
C PRO A 59 -7.24 2.62 -10.97
N PHE A 60 -8.05 3.67 -11.12
CA PHE A 60 -7.73 5.00 -10.60
C PHE A 60 -7.84 5.06 -9.09
N VAL A 61 -8.87 4.42 -8.51
CA VAL A 61 -9.04 4.30 -7.07
C VAL A 61 -7.91 3.50 -6.44
N VAL A 62 -7.55 2.37 -7.03
CA VAL A 62 -6.44 1.52 -6.56
C VAL A 62 -5.12 2.30 -6.59
N ASN A 63 -4.84 3.03 -7.67
CA ASN A 63 -3.67 3.90 -7.75
C ASN A 63 -3.66 4.97 -6.65
N ASN A 64 -4.79 5.65 -6.40
CA ASN A 64 -4.89 6.64 -5.33
C ASN A 64 -4.66 6.01 -3.95
N TRP A 65 -5.21 4.82 -3.71
CA TRP A 65 -4.96 4.08 -2.48
C TRP A 65 -3.48 3.73 -2.31
N VAL A 66 -2.81 3.24 -3.35
CA VAL A 66 -1.35 2.98 -3.34
C VAL A 66 -0.58 4.25 -2.97
N ILE A 67 -0.95 5.41 -3.55
CA ILE A 67 -0.32 6.70 -3.24
C ILE A 67 -0.51 7.07 -1.76
N ILE A 68 -1.73 6.93 -1.22
CA ILE A 68 -2.04 7.22 0.18
C ILE A 68 -1.25 6.31 1.11
N VAL A 69 -1.25 4.99 0.86
CA VAL A 69 -0.47 4.01 1.62
C VAL A 69 1.02 4.36 1.60
N SER A 70 1.56 4.72 0.44
CA SER A 70 2.97 5.08 0.29
C SER A 70 3.34 6.33 1.09
N GLY A 71 2.47 7.33 1.08
CA GLY A 71 2.63 8.53 1.90
C GLY A 71 2.56 8.20 3.38
N LEU A 72 1.56 7.42 3.82
CA LEU A 72 1.46 6.96 5.21
C LEU A 72 2.71 6.18 5.64
N LEU A 73 3.25 5.32 4.79
CA LEU A 73 4.48 4.57 5.07
C LEU A 73 5.67 5.49 5.36
N GLU A 74 5.76 6.70 4.79
CA GLU A 74 6.81 7.68 5.15
C GLU A 74 6.65 8.24 6.57
N HIS A 75 5.41 8.34 7.06
CA HIS A 75 5.08 8.90 8.38
C HIS A 75 5.02 7.84 9.49
N LEU A 76 4.97 6.55 9.14
CA LEU A 76 4.83 5.45 10.09
C LEU A 76 6.16 4.72 10.34
N PRO A 77 6.34 4.15 11.54
CA PRO A 77 7.46 3.26 11.81
C PRO A 77 7.30 1.97 11.02
N ARG A 78 8.11 1.80 9.98
CA ARG A 78 8.07 0.60 9.13
C ARG A 78 8.77 -0.54 9.85
N ASP A 79 7.99 -1.45 10.40
CA ASP A 79 8.51 -2.62 11.11
C ASP A 79 8.79 -3.72 10.09
N LEU A 80 10.07 -3.90 9.75
CA LEU A 80 10.52 -4.89 8.78
C LEU A 80 10.38 -6.34 9.28
N SER A 81 9.95 -6.54 10.54
CA SER A 81 9.56 -7.86 11.05
C SER A 81 8.06 -8.13 10.96
N SER A 82 7.24 -7.13 10.62
CA SER A 82 5.79 -7.28 10.45
C SER A 82 5.45 -7.73 9.02
N PRO A 83 4.77 -8.87 8.84
CA PRO A 83 4.33 -9.30 7.51
C PRO A 83 3.34 -8.30 6.89
N GLU A 84 2.52 -7.64 7.71
CA GLU A 84 1.59 -6.62 7.27
C GLU A 84 2.31 -5.36 6.73
N CYS A 85 3.35 -4.90 7.44
CA CYS A 85 4.17 -3.78 6.98
C CYS A 85 4.88 -4.11 5.66
N LEU A 86 5.52 -5.28 5.61
CA LEU A 86 6.21 -5.74 4.41
C LEU A 86 5.26 -5.85 3.22
N ALA A 87 4.04 -6.36 3.41
CA ALA A 87 3.02 -6.40 2.36
C ALA A 87 2.71 -5.03 1.77
N LEU A 88 2.41 -4.04 2.60
CA LEU A 88 2.13 -2.69 2.11
C LEU A 88 3.34 -2.04 1.44
N MET A 89 4.55 -2.28 1.96
CA MET A 89 5.78 -1.77 1.36
C MET A 89 6.06 -2.37 -0.03
N ARG A 90 5.73 -3.64 -0.27
CA ARG A 90 5.89 -4.29 -1.59
C ARG A 90 5.08 -3.63 -2.70
N HIS A 91 3.92 -3.06 -2.35
CA HIS A 91 3.04 -2.36 -3.29
C HIS A 91 3.15 -0.83 -3.20
N SER A 92 4.10 -0.31 -2.41
CA SER A 92 4.36 1.13 -2.32
C SER A 92 4.76 1.70 -3.68
N ALA A 93 4.43 2.96 -3.95
CA ALA A 93 4.91 3.73 -5.08
C ALA A 93 6.42 4.02 -5.01
N LEU A 94 7.00 3.96 -3.80
CA LEU A 94 8.41 4.21 -3.54
C LEU A 94 9.26 2.96 -3.78
N GLU A 95 10.14 3.03 -4.78
CA GLU A 95 11.04 1.92 -5.14
C GLU A 95 11.92 1.46 -3.97
N SER A 96 12.46 2.40 -3.19
CA SER A 96 13.24 2.08 -2.00
C SER A 96 12.47 1.21 -1.00
N PHE A 97 11.17 1.47 -0.80
CA PHE A 97 10.35 0.68 0.11
C PHE A 97 10.10 -0.71 -0.45
N ARG A 98 9.85 -0.83 -1.75
CA ARG A 98 9.71 -2.13 -2.42
C ARG A 98 10.98 -2.95 -2.28
N GLN A 99 12.14 -2.34 -2.50
CA GLN A 99 13.45 -3.00 -2.37
C GLN A 99 13.75 -3.45 -0.94
N SER A 100 13.47 -2.61 0.07
CA SER A 100 13.57 -3.00 1.47
C SER A 100 12.66 -4.22 1.75
N ALA A 101 11.40 -4.17 1.33
CA ALA A 101 10.46 -5.25 1.61
C ALA A 101 10.83 -6.58 0.93
N MET A 102 11.35 -6.53 -0.30
CA MET A 102 11.86 -7.70 -1.02
C MET A 102 13.07 -8.33 -0.31
N ARG A 103 13.99 -7.50 0.19
CA ARG A 103 15.18 -7.98 0.92
C ARG A 103 14.80 -8.70 2.21
N GLU A 104 13.82 -8.16 2.93
CA GLU A 104 13.37 -8.69 4.22
C GLU A 104 12.30 -9.79 4.07
N SER A 105 11.85 -10.09 2.85
CA SER A 105 10.90 -11.16 2.52
C SER A 105 11.50 -12.19 1.56
N PRO A 106 12.49 -13.00 1.96
CA PRO A 106 13.11 -13.98 1.08
C PRO A 106 12.14 -15.09 0.63
N CYS A 107 11.04 -15.31 1.36
CA CYS A 107 9.99 -16.29 1.04
C CYS A 107 8.63 -15.58 0.92
N VAL A 108 8.48 -14.76 -0.13
CA VAL A 108 7.26 -13.98 -0.41
C VAL A 108 5.99 -14.83 -0.36
N ASP A 109 5.99 -16.00 -1.00
CA ASP A 109 4.80 -16.87 -1.06
C ASP A 109 4.31 -17.29 0.34
N GLN A 110 5.24 -17.60 1.26
CA GLN A 110 4.89 -17.98 2.63
C GLN A 110 4.33 -16.81 3.43
N HIS A 111 4.85 -15.58 3.21
CA HIS A 111 4.29 -14.38 3.81
C HIS A 111 2.88 -14.11 3.29
N ASP A 112 2.64 -14.27 2.00
CA ASP A 112 1.32 -14.07 1.40
C ASP A 112 0.33 -15.13 1.85
N GLU A 113 0.72 -16.40 1.95
CA GLU A 113 -0.12 -17.46 2.51
C GLU A 113 -0.53 -17.16 3.96
N LEU A 114 0.41 -16.69 4.79
CA LEU A 114 0.13 -16.28 6.17
C LEU A 114 -0.86 -15.11 6.22
N LEU A 115 -0.66 -14.10 5.37
CA LEU A 115 -1.53 -12.93 5.30
C LEU A 115 -2.93 -13.31 4.84
N ARG A 116 -3.08 -14.12 3.79
CA ARG A 116 -4.39 -14.62 3.31
C ARG A 116 -5.11 -15.43 4.38
N SER A 117 -4.38 -16.25 5.14
CA SER A 117 -4.96 -17.04 6.24
C SER A 117 -5.48 -16.16 7.38
N LYS A 118 -4.81 -15.05 7.67
CA LYS A 118 -5.14 -14.17 8.81
C LYS A 118 -6.09 -13.04 8.44
N TYR A 119 -6.01 -12.57 7.21
CA TYR A 119 -6.76 -11.45 6.66
C TYR A 119 -7.41 -11.87 5.34
N PRO A 120 -8.63 -12.43 5.36
CA PRO A 120 -9.32 -12.86 4.14
C PRO A 120 -9.48 -11.74 3.10
N GLN A 121 -9.65 -10.49 3.56
CA GLN A 121 -9.69 -9.28 2.74
C GLN A 121 -8.41 -9.06 1.91
N TRP A 122 -7.28 -9.61 2.34
CA TRP A 122 -6.01 -9.46 1.63
C TRP A 122 -6.08 -10.04 0.21
N SER A 123 -6.76 -11.18 0.03
CA SER A 123 -6.91 -11.77 -1.31
C SER A 123 -7.65 -10.85 -2.28
N VAL A 124 -8.67 -10.14 -1.80
CA VAL A 124 -9.43 -9.17 -2.60
C VAL A 124 -8.56 -7.98 -2.98
N VAL A 125 -7.76 -7.47 -2.04
CA VAL A 125 -6.83 -6.39 -2.30
C VAL A 125 -5.72 -6.80 -3.28
N GLU A 126 -5.19 -8.03 -3.18
CA GLU A 126 -4.23 -8.58 -4.14
C GLU A 126 -4.82 -8.65 -5.56
N ASP A 127 -6.09 -9.04 -5.69
CA ASP A 127 -6.78 -9.07 -6.98
C ASP A 127 -6.90 -7.65 -7.57
N PHE A 128 -7.32 -6.67 -6.78
CA PHE A 128 -7.37 -5.27 -7.22
C PHE A 128 -6.01 -4.72 -7.63
N LEU A 129 -4.95 -5.02 -6.88
CA LEU A 129 -3.59 -4.60 -7.21
C LEU A 129 -3.11 -5.22 -8.53
N ARG A 130 -3.38 -6.51 -8.75
CA ARG A 130 -3.04 -7.21 -9.99
C ARG A 130 -3.80 -6.69 -11.21
N GLU A 131 -5.09 -6.42 -11.03
CA GLU A 131 -5.92 -5.79 -12.07
C GLU A 131 -5.38 -4.42 -12.45
N TYR A 132 -5.02 -3.60 -11.46
CA TYR A 132 -4.40 -2.30 -11.65
C TYR A 132 -3.06 -2.41 -12.39
N GLU A 133 -2.16 -3.31 -11.98
CA GLU A 133 -0.86 -3.51 -12.65
C GLU A 133 -1.05 -3.93 -14.11
N THR A 134 -1.99 -4.84 -14.36
CA THR A 134 -2.34 -5.28 -15.72
C THR A 134 -2.89 -4.13 -16.56
N TRP A 135 -3.75 -3.29 -15.97
CA TRP A 135 -4.29 -2.12 -16.63
C TRP A 135 -3.19 -1.09 -16.93
N ALA A 136 -2.31 -0.79 -15.96
CA ALA A 136 -1.21 0.15 -16.11
C ALA A 136 -0.22 -0.29 -17.21
N ALA A 137 0.10 -1.59 -17.27
CA ALA A 137 0.93 -2.16 -18.33
C ALA A 137 0.26 -2.05 -19.72
N LYS A 138 -1.07 -2.19 -19.82
CA LYS A 138 -1.79 -1.96 -21.08
C LYS A 138 -1.75 -0.49 -21.49
N GLN A 139 -1.94 0.43 -20.55
CA GLN A 139 -1.91 1.88 -20.84
C GLN A 139 -0.53 2.36 -21.30
N SER A 140 0.55 1.80 -20.74
CA SER A 140 1.92 2.16 -21.15
C SER A 140 2.24 1.75 -22.58
N LEU A 141 1.62 0.68 -23.09
CA LEU A 141 1.74 0.24 -24.48
C LEU A 141 0.91 1.09 -25.47
N ILE A 142 -0.09 1.84 -24.98
CA ILE A 142 -1.01 2.63 -25.80
C ILE A 142 -0.49 4.08 -26.02
N LYS A 143 0.42 4.58 -25.17
CA LYS A 143 1.01 5.91 -25.37
C LYS A 143 1.89 5.93 -26.63
N PRO A 144 1.54 6.69 -27.69
CA PRO A 144 2.49 6.99 -28.75
C PRO A 144 3.55 7.94 -28.18
N HIS A 145 4.81 7.71 -28.54
CA HIS A 145 5.91 8.64 -28.30
C HIS A 145 5.64 10.02 -28.92
#